data_AF-A0A2E3XMU0-F1
#
_entry.id   AF-A0A2E3XMU0-F1
#
_cell.length_a   1.000
_cell.length_b   1.000
_cell.length_c   1.000
_cell.angle_alpha   90.00
_cell.angle_beta   90.00
_cell.angle_gamma   90.00
#
_symmetry.space_group_name_H-M   'P 1'
#
loop_
_entity.id
_entity.type
_entity.pdbx_description
1 polymer ?
#
loop_
_entity_poly.entity_id
_entity_poly.type
_entity_poly.pdbx_seq_one_letter_code
_entity_poly.pdbx_strand_id
1 'polypeptide(L)'
;MDVGKEQDWLLGESSWWPNSKGRLLSTRIGDLNPPKSWIYTDPESGGAGWMRQRLKPVGPQILYTSAWSLFFLIASIVPLIFPNKVPIDDQLLVIILFSTSWSLTLIPYLWFSNANNEKFTIFPLDFITFCLGLIFFILHITVNSKLGWVGFFFFLLSWIRTIRNISNSLQVNSSRWLLPISSSDFNQDIFNEGWDISTNKFRNGIIATKSGDFGPYSAELTGVSYRNFRFIAFSMVFHNRIIHDPFNTNFVSTPNIDDFLSSPPLNISGEYWPNIFIGEIEEE
;
A
#
# COMPACT_ATOMS: atom_id res chain seq x y z
N MET A 1 -0.17 1.19 33.08
CA MET A 1 0.61 1.01 31.84
C MET A 1 -0.01 -0.18 31.16
N ASP A 2 -0.69 0.02 30.04
CA ASP A 2 -1.44 -1.05 29.39
C ASP A 2 -0.48 -1.96 28.62
N VAL A 3 -0.11 -3.07 29.25
CA VAL A 3 0.55 -4.21 28.60
C VAL A 3 -0.39 -4.71 27.50
N GLY A 4 -0.03 -4.50 26.24
CA GLY A 4 -0.82 -4.96 25.07
C GLY A 4 -0.75 -4.03 23.85
N LYS A 5 -0.62 -2.71 24.08
CA LYS A 5 -0.53 -1.72 22.98
C LYS A 5 0.73 -1.84 22.14
N GLU A 6 1.80 -2.38 22.72
CA GLU A 6 3.10 -2.58 22.09
C GLU A 6 3.08 -3.77 21.13
N GLN A 7 2.39 -4.84 21.52
CA GLN A 7 2.20 -6.02 20.69
C GLN A 7 1.23 -5.70 19.54
N ASP A 8 0.19 -4.90 19.80
CA ASP A 8 -0.69 -4.35 18.76
C ASP A 8 0.07 -3.46 17.75
N TRP A 9 1.09 -2.71 18.20
CA TRP A 9 1.91 -1.91 17.29
C TRP A 9 2.71 -2.77 16.31
N LEU A 10 3.12 -3.97 16.73
CA LEU A 10 3.90 -4.89 15.91
C LEU A 10 3.01 -5.82 15.08
N LEU A 11 2.03 -6.47 15.69
CA LEU A 11 1.16 -7.48 15.08
C LEU A 11 -0.11 -6.91 14.47
N GLY A 12 -0.40 -5.63 14.72
CA GLY A 12 -1.64 -4.99 14.33
C GLY A 12 -2.79 -5.30 15.28
N GLU A 13 -3.75 -4.37 15.33
CA GLU A 13 -4.92 -4.52 16.21
C GLU A 13 -5.81 -5.69 15.74
N SER A 14 -6.40 -6.39 16.70
CA SER A 14 -7.37 -7.48 16.43
C SER A 14 -8.57 -7.02 15.60
N SER A 15 -8.96 -5.74 15.72
CA SER A 15 -10.06 -5.11 14.98
C SER A 15 -9.88 -5.13 13.46
N TRP A 16 -8.64 -5.19 12.98
CA TRP A 16 -8.32 -5.25 11.55
C TRP A 16 -8.70 -6.60 10.93
N TRP A 17 -8.97 -7.60 11.78
CA TRP A 17 -9.16 -8.99 11.40
C TRP A 17 -10.46 -9.50 12.05
N PRO A 18 -11.64 -9.09 11.56
CA PRO A 18 -12.93 -9.38 12.19
C PRO A 18 -13.25 -10.88 12.30
N ASN A 19 -12.60 -11.72 11.49
CA ASN A 19 -12.73 -13.18 11.56
C ASN A 19 -11.71 -13.86 12.49
N SER A 20 -10.74 -13.11 13.03
CA SER A 20 -9.86 -13.62 14.08
C SER A 20 -10.59 -13.56 15.41
N LYS A 21 -10.52 -14.62 16.23
CA LYS A 21 -11.24 -14.74 17.51
C LYS A 21 -10.67 -13.82 18.60
N GLY A 22 -10.36 -12.57 18.29
CA GLY A 22 -9.72 -11.60 19.18
C GLY A 22 -8.27 -11.92 19.53
N ARG A 23 -7.63 -12.87 18.83
CA ARG A 23 -6.26 -13.34 19.11
C ARG A 23 -5.24 -12.59 18.26
N LEU A 24 -4.18 -12.09 18.90
CA LEU A 24 -2.97 -11.68 18.20
C LEU A 24 -2.25 -12.94 17.76
N LEU A 25 -1.94 -13.04 16.47
CA LEU A 25 -1.25 -14.20 15.89
C LEU A 25 0.11 -13.74 15.37
N SER A 26 1.16 -14.48 15.72
CA SER A 26 2.53 -14.26 15.25
C SER A 26 2.59 -14.48 13.73
N THR A 27 2.00 -15.57 13.25
CA THR A 27 1.88 -15.92 11.84
C THR A 27 0.44 -15.80 11.34
N ARG A 28 0.26 -15.51 10.05
CA ARG A 28 -1.05 -15.49 9.40
C ARG A 28 -0.99 -16.25 8.08
N ILE A 29 -2.16 -16.64 7.58
CA ILE A 29 -2.30 -17.33 6.30
C ILE A 29 -1.57 -16.56 5.19
N GLY A 30 -0.69 -17.26 4.49
CA GLY A 30 0.11 -16.74 3.38
C GLY A 30 1.43 -16.10 3.79
N ASP A 31 1.74 -15.99 5.08
CA ASP A 31 3.05 -15.53 5.52
C ASP A 31 4.14 -16.58 5.22
N LEU A 32 5.26 -16.12 4.68
CA LEU A 32 6.46 -16.93 4.47
C LEU A 32 7.59 -16.41 5.36
N ASN A 33 8.55 -17.28 5.67
CA ASN A 33 9.77 -16.86 6.35
C ASN A 33 10.80 -16.37 5.34
N PRO A 34 11.64 -15.40 5.70
CA PRO A 34 12.73 -14.96 4.85
C PRO A 34 13.75 -16.10 4.65
N PRO A 35 14.59 -16.03 3.60
CA PRO A 35 15.65 -16.99 3.36
C PRO A 35 16.62 -17.11 4.54
N LYS A 36 17.33 -18.24 4.64
CA LYS A 36 18.26 -18.54 5.76
C LYS A 36 19.40 -17.51 5.95
N SER A 37 19.69 -16.71 4.94
CA SER A 37 20.65 -15.60 5.01
C SER A 37 20.17 -14.46 5.90
N TRP A 38 18.87 -14.33 6.10
CA TRP A 38 18.28 -13.36 7.03
C TRP A 38 18.28 -13.96 8.43
N ILE A 39 18.90 -13.24 9.36
CA ILE A 39 18.69 -13.47 10.79
C ILE A 39 17.35 -12.83 11.13
N TYR A 40 16.33 -13.63 11.44
CA TYR A 40 15.01 -13.15 11.83
C TYR A 40 14.55 -13.79 13.13
N THR A 41 13.59 -13.13 13.77
CA THR A 41 12.92 -13.63 14.97
C THR A 41 11.43 -13.29 14.92
N ASP A 42 10.68 -13.86 15.85
CA ASP A 42 9.26 -13.66 16.06
C ASP A 42 9.00 -13.16 17.50
N PRO A 43 7.78 -12.67 17.78
CA PRO A 43 7.47 -12.12 19.10
C PRO A 43 7.33 -13.18 20.21
N GLU A 44 7.38 -14.47 19.89
CA GLU A 44 7.32 -15.58 20.87
C GLU A 44 8.72 -15.96 21.35
N SER A 45 9.65 -16.12 20.41
CA SER A 45 11.05 -16.49 20.64
C SER A 45 11.89 -15.29 21.08
N GLY A 46 11.65 -14.11 20.49
CA GLY A 46 12.47 -12.92 20.70
C GLY A 46 13.94 -13.12 20.29
N GLY A 47 14.83 -12.26 20.80
CA GLY A 47 16.26 -12.30 20.45
C GLY A 47 16.67 -11.23 19.44
N ALA A 48 17.74 -11.45 18.68
CA ALA A 48 18.24 -10.50 17.68
C ALA A 48 17.73 -10.85 16.27
N GLY A 49 17.71 -9.85 15.39
CA GLY A 49 17.37 -10.02 13.97
C GLY A 49 16.11 -9.28 13.53
N TRP A 50 15.72 -9.52 12.28
CA TRP A 50 14.57 -8.88 11.66
C TRP A 50 13.26 -9.47 12.19
N MET A 51 12.26 -8.62 12.41
CA MET A 51 10.92 -9.05 12.82
C MET A 51 9.85 -8.36 11.97
N ARG A 52 8.81 -9.11 11.60
CA ARG A 52 7.72 -8.59 10.78
C ARG A 52 6.82 -7.67 11.61
N GLN A 53 6.63 -6.44 11.14
CA GLN A 53 5.58 -5.53 11.57
C GLN A 53 4.43 -5.53 10.57
N ARG A 54 3.22 -5.80 11.05
CA ARG A 54 2.00 -5.71 10.26
C ARG A 54 1.48 -4.28 10.18
N LEU A 55 1.06 -3.87 9.00
CA LEU A 55 0.44 -2.57 8.77
C LEU A 55 -1.07 -2.74 8.59
N LYS A 56 -1.81 -1.67 8.87
CA LYS A 56 -3.27 -1.68 8.75
C LYS A 56 -3.67 -2.03 7.31
N PRO A 57 -4.50 -3.07 7.09
CA PRO A 57 -4.96 -3.43 5.76
C PRO A 57 -5.72 -2.28 5.10
N VAL A 58 -5.33 -1.95 3.87
CA VAL A 58 -5.92 -0.83 3.12
C VAL A 58 -7.27 -1.23 2.49
N GLY A 59 -7.43 -2.49 2.09
CA GLY A 59 -8.58 -2.96 1.31
C GLY A 59 -9.96 -2.69 1.94
N PRO A 60 -10.22 -3.06 3.21
CA PRO A 60 -11.51 -2.81 3.86
C PRO A 60 -11.90 -1.32 3.90
N GLN A 61 -10.92 -0.42 3.88
CA GLN A 61 -11.14 1.03 3.99
C GLN A 61 -11.59 1.66 2.65
N ILE A 62 -11.31 1.00 1.53
CA ILE A 62 -11.58 1.51 0.17
C ILE A 62 -12.78 0.80 -0.50
N LEU A 63 -13.17 -0.39 0.00
CA LEU A 63 -14.23 -1.18 -0.61
C LEU A 63 -15.57 -0.43 -0.67
N TYR A 64 -15.95 0.21 0.44
CA TYR A 64 -17.22 0.93 0.54
C TYR A 64 -17.32 2.11 -0.43
N THR A 65 -16.26 2.93 -0.49
CA THR A 65 -16.22 4.09 -1.39
C THR A 65 -16.17 3.64 -2.86
N SER A 66 -15.47 2.54 -3.16
CA SER A 66 -15.44 1.95 -4.50
C SER A 66 -16.83 1.49 -4.94
N ALA A 67 -17.63 0.87 -4.06
CA ALA A 67 -18.99 0.47 -4.41
C ALA A 67 -19.89 1.67 -4.75
N TRP A 68 -19.84 2.74 -3.94
CA TRP A 68 -20.60 3.97 -4.21
C TRP A 68 -20.11 4.71 -5.45
N SER A 69 -18.82 4.66 -5.78
CA SER A 69 -18.30 5.28 -6.99
C SER A 69 -19.00 4.75 -8.26
N LEU A 70 -19.21 3.43 -8.35
CA LEU A 70 -19.92 2.82 -9.48
C LEU A 70 -21.36 3.33 -9.59
N PHE A 71 -22.06 3.43 -8.46
CA PHE A 71 -23.42 3.95 -8.42
C PHE A 71 -23.50 5.36 -9.01
N PHE A 72 -22.62 6.27 -8.58
CA PHE A 72 -22.59 7.63 -9.08
C PHE A 72 -22.19 7.72 -10.56
N LEU A 73 -21.27 6.84 -11.00
CA LEU A 73 -20.92 6.75 -12.42
C LEU A 73 -22.12 6.33 -13.27
N ILE A 74 -22.87 5.30 -12.87
CA ILE A 74 -24.07 4.86 -13.59
C ILE A 74 -25.16 5.94 -13.53
N ALA A 75 -25.33 6.60 -12.39
CA ALA A 75 -26.29 7.68 -12.22
C ALA A 75 -26.00 8.87 -13.15
N SER A 76 -24.74 9.09 -13.54
CA SER A 76 -24.38 10.17 -14.48
C SER A 76 -24.96 9.96 -15.89
N ILE A 77 -25.55 8.81 -16.20
CA ILE A 77 -26.28 8.55 -17.45
C ILE A 77 -27.68 9.19 -17.42
N VAL A 78 -28.26 9.47 -16.25
CA VAL A 78 -29.66 9.94 -16.14
C VAL A 78 -29.95 11.16 -17.05
N PRO A 79 -29.10 12.20 -17.09
CA PRO A 79 -29.33 13.36 -17.98
C PRO A 79 -29.23 13.01 -19.47
N LEU A 80 -28.47 11.97 -19.85
CA LEU A 80 -28.41 11.47 -21.24
C LEU A 80 -29.71 10.76 -21.66
N ILE A 81 -30.39 10.08 -20.74
CA ILE A 81 -31.65 9.36 -21.01
C ILE A 81 -32.86 10.30 -20.93
N PHE A 82 -32.86 11.23 -19.97
CA PHE A 82 -33.98 12.12 -19.68
C PHE A 82 -33.58 13.59 -19.78
N PRO A 83 -33.21 14.08 -20.99
CA PRO A 83 -32.75 15.45 -21.15
C PRO A 83 -33.85 16.46 -20.79
N ASN A 84 -33.48 17.50 -20.05
CA ASN A 84 -34.34 18.59 -19.56
C ASN A 84 -35.53 18.14 -18.69
N LYS A 85 -35.47 16.95 -18.09
CA LYS A 85 -36.53 16.42 -17.21
C LYS A 85 -36.12 16.33 -15.74
N VAL A 86 -34.86 16.60 -15.43
CA VAL A 86 -34.35 16.68 -14.07
C VAL A 86 -34.47 18.12 -13.54
N PRO A 87 -34.62 18.31 -12.21
CA PRO A 87 -34.83 19.63 -11.61
C PRO A 87 -33.58 20.53 -11.63
N ILE A 88 -32.42 19.96 -11.95
CA ILE A 88 -31.12 20.64 -12.04
C ILE A 88 -30.70 20.63 -13.51
N ASP A 89 -29.93 21.62 -13.94
CA ASP A 89 -29.28 21.62 -15.25
C ASP A 89 -28.56 20.29 -15.53
N ASP A 90 -28.84 19.70 -16.69
CA ASP A 90 -28.35 18.37 -17.08
C ASP A 90 -26.82 18.29 -17.00
N GLN A 91 -26.12 19.32 -17.48
CA GLN A 91 -24.67 19.36 -17.51
C GLN A 91 -24.08 19.47 -16.10
N LEU A 92 -24.67 20.34 -15.26
CA LEU A 92 -24.27 20.47 -13.86
C LEU A 92 -24.46 19.15 -13.10
N LEU A 93 -25.59 18.47 -13.29
CA LEU A 93 -25.88 17.19 -12.64
C LEU A 93 -24.87 16.11 -13.05
N VAL A 94 -24.53 16.00 -14.35
CA VAL A 94 -23.50 15.07 -14.82
C VAL A 94 -22.14 15.36 -14.18
N ILE A 95 -21.72 16.63 -14.15
CA ILE A 95 -20.43 17.03 -13.57
C ILE A 95 -20.36 16.62 -12.10
N ILE A 96 -21.41 16.91 -11.31
CA ILE A 96 -21.45 16.57 -9.88
C ILE A 96 -21.34 15.05 -9.69
N LEU A 97 -22.20 14.27 -10.34
CA LEU A 97 -22.22 12.81 -10.18
C LEU A 97 -20.89 12.17 -10.63
N PHE A 98 -20.36 12.64 -11.76
CA PHE A 98 -19.08 12.17 -12.29
C PHE A 98 -17.91 12.51 -11.35
N SER A 99 -17.82 13.76 -10.90
CA SER A 99 -16.78 14.19 -9.95
C SER A 99 -16.87 13.44 -8.63
N THR A 100 -18.08 13.19 -8.11
CA THR A 100 -18.28 12.38 -6.90
C THR A 100 -17.81 10.95 -7.10
N SER A 101 -18.17 10.31 -8.23
CA SER A 101 -17.70 8.97 -8.57
C SER A 101 -16.17 8.88 -8.52
N TRP A 102 -15.47 9.71 -9.30
CA TRP A 102 -14.01 9.64 -9.39
C TRP A 102 -13.29 10.07 -8.12
N SER A 103 -13.88 10.98 -7.34
CA SER A 103 -13.38 11.31 -6.00
C SER A 103 -13.44 10.11 -5.07
N LEU A 104 -14.57 9.38 -5.05
CA LEU A 104 -14.73 8.18 -4.24
C LEU A 104 -13.84 7.01 -4.69
N THR A 105 -13.48 6.95 -5.99
CA THR A 105 -12.53 5.96 -6.51
C THR A 105 -11.10 6.29 -6.09
N LEU A 106 -10.65 7.54 -6.25
CA LEU A 106 -9.23 7.89 -6.16
C LEU A 106 -8.81 8.39 -4.77
N ILE A 107 -9.60 9.27 -4.13
CA ILE A 107 -9.19 9.91 -2.87
C ILE A 107 -8.91 8.90 -1.75
N PRO A 108 -9.78 7.89 -1.48
CA PRO A 108 -9.52 6.91 -0.43
C PRO A 108 -8.22 6.15 -0.67
N TYR A 109 -7.94 5.78 -1.92
CA TYR A 109 -6.69 5.13 -2.30
C TYR A 109 -5.46 6.02 -2.05
N LEU A 110 -5.56 7.32 -2.35
CA LEU A 110 -4.48 8.28 -2.10
C LEU A 110 -4.25 8.51 -0.60
N TRP A 111 -5.31 8.55 0.22
CA TRP A 111 -5.22 8.78 1.66
C TRP A 111 -4.69 7.59 2.45
N PHE A 112 -5.00 6.37 2.03
CA PHE A 112 -4.54 5.16 2.73
C PHE A 112 -3.22 4.60 2.18
N SER A 113 -2.49 5.36 1.38
CA SER A 113 -1.11 5.06 1.00
C SER A 113 -0.22 5.01 2.25
N ASN A 114 0.51 3.92 2.43
CA ASN A 114 1.39 3.69 3.58
C ASN A 114 2.89 3.75 3.23
N ALA A 115 3.23 4.06 1.96
CA ALA A 115 4.59 4.33 1.53
C ALA A 115 5.07 5.72 1.95
N ASN A 116 6.39 5.89 2.07
CA ASN A 116 7.00 7.19 2.33
C ASN A 116 7.09 7.97 1.00
N ASN A 117 5.97 8.56 0.60
CA ASN A 117 5.80 9.21 -0.71
C ASN A 117 6.84 10.33 -0.96
N GLU A 118 7.70 10.15 -1.97
CA GLU A 118 8.44 11.26 -2.60
C GLU A 118 8.15 11.41 -4.11
N LYS A 119 7.61 10.38 -4.78
CA LYS A 119 7.43 10.39 -6.24
C LYS A 119 5.94 10.38 -6.63
N PHE A 120 5.56 11.33 -7.47
CA PHE A 120 4.21 11.36 -8.06
C PHE A 120 3.98 10.12 -8.95
N THR A 121 2.80 9.52 -8.82
CA THR A 121 2.36 8.42 -9.67
C THR A 121 0.90 8.60 -10.07
N ILE A 122 0.62 8.30 -11.34
CA ILE A 122 -0.73 8.29 -11.91
C ILE A 122 -1.51 7.05 -11.46
N PHE A 123 -0.82 6.00 -10.99
CA PHE A 123 -1.44 4.82 -10.42
C PHE A 123 -2.37 5.20 -9.26
N PRO A 124 -3.63 4.71 -9.24
CA PRO A 124 -4.14 3.53 -9.93
C PRO A 124 -4.92 3.83 -11.22
N LEU A 125 -5.01 5.10 -11.62
CA LEU A 125 -5.88 5.55 -12.71
C LEU A 125 -5.45 4.93 -14.05
N ASP A 126 -6.40 4.32 -14.75
CA ASP A 126 -6.22 3.95 -16.15
C ASP A 126 -6.33 5.19 -17.05
N PHE A 127 -5.22 5.92 -17.09
CA PHE A 127 -5.13 7.28 -17.63
C PHE A 127 -5.53 7.38 -19.10
N ILE A 128 -5.07 6.46 -19.94
CA ILE A 128 -5.33 6.52 -21.40
C ILE A 128 -6.84 6.45 -21.67
N THR A 129 -7.52 5.45 -21.10
CA THR A 129 -8.97 5.29 -21.29
C THR A 129 -9.75 6.43 -20.63
N PHE A 130 -9.27 6.94 -19.48
CA PHE A 130 -9.88 8.10 -18.83
C PHE A 130 -9.83 9.34 -19.75
N CYS A 131 -8.67 9.62 -20.36
CA CYS A 131 -8.50 10.72 -21.30
C CYS A 131 -9.36 10.56 -22.56
N LEU A 132 -9.53 9.35 -23.09
CA LEU A 132 -10.48 9.10 -24.18
C LEU A 132 -11.92 9.46 -23.77
N GLY A 133 -12.33 9.07 -22.57
CA GLY A 133 -13.62 9.47 -22.01
C GLY A 133 -13.80 10.99 -21.96
N LEU A 134 -12.78 11.72 -21.47
CA LEU A 134 -12.79 13.18 -21.43
C LEU A 134 -12.91 13.81 -22.82
N ILE A 135 -12.18 13.30 -23.81
CA ILE A 135 -12.24 13.80 -25.20
C ILE A 135 -13.67 13.66 -25.75
N PHE A 136 -14.27 12.47 -25.63
CA PHE A 136 -15.63 12.24 -26.12
C PHE A 136 -16.69 13.03 -25.32
N PHE A 137 -16.46 13.28 -24.04
CA PHE A 137 -17.32 14.15 -23.23
C PHE A 137 -17.29 15.61 -23.71
N ILE A 138 -16.12 16.15 -24.08
CA ILE A 138 -16.01 17.50 -24.64
C ILE A 138 -16.69 17.56 -26.02
N LEU A 139 -16.51 16.52 -26.85
CA LEU A 139 -17.16 16.43 -28.17
C LEU A 139 -18.68 16.26 -28.06
N HIS A 140 -19.18 15.63 -27.01
CA HIS A 140 -20.61 15.54 -26.71
C HIS A 140 -21.27 16.92 -26.58
N ILE A 141 -20.59 17.86 -25.91
CA ILE A 141 -21.08 19.23 -25.69
C ILE A 141 -20.96 20.08 -26.96
N THR A 142 -19.84 19.95 -27.67
CA THR A 142 -19.47 20.86 -28.77
C THR A 142 -19.94 20.43 -30.15
N VAL A 143 -20.16 19.12 -30.37
CA VAL A 143 -20.43 18.56 -31.71
C VAL A 143 -21.76 17.81 -31.75
N ASN A 144 -21.94 16.78 -30.93
CA ASN A 144 -23.12 15.90 -31.02
C ASN A 144 -23.39 15.16 -29.71
N SER A 145 -24.62 15.27 -29.21
CA SER A 145 -25.04 14.63 -27.96
C SER A 145 -24.87 13.10 -27.94
N LYS A 146 -24.93 12.42 -29.09
CA LYS A 146 -24.72 10.97 -29.19
C LYS A 146 -23.32 10.52 -28.77
N LEU A 147 -22.31 11.41 -28.87
CA LEU A 147 -20.94 11.11 -28.44
C LEU A 147 -20.83 10.95 -26.91
N GLY A 148 -21.84 11.40 -26.15
CA GLY A 148 -21.89 11.21 -24.70
C GLY A 148 -21.93 9.73 -24.31
N TRP A 149 -22.59 8.90 -25.11
CA TRP A 149 -22.59 7.43 -24.91
C TRP A 149 -21.21 6.81 -25.09
N VAL A 150 -20.44 7.31 -26.07
CA VAL A 150 -19.07 6.86 -26.32
C VAL A 150 -18.15 7.29 -25.18
N GLY A 151 -18.27 8.53 -24.71
CA GLY A 151 -17.55 9.02 -23.54
C GLY A 151 -17.87 8.21 -22.28
N PHE A 152 -19.15 7.94 -22.04
CA PHE A 152 -19.60 7.09 -20.93
C PHE A 152 -18.99 5.69 -20.98
N PHE A 153 -18.98 5.04 -22.16
CA PHE A 153 -18.34 3.74 -22.35
C PHE A 153 -16.86 3.76 -21.93
N PHE A 154 -16.10 4.76 -22.38
CA PHE A 154 -14.69 4.90 -22.00
C PHE A 154 -14.52 5.16 -20.50
N PHE A 155 -15.37 5.98 -19.88
CA PHE A 155 -15.31 6.19 -18.44
C PHE A 155 -15.62 4.92 -17.64
N LEU A 156 -16.63 4.14 -18.05
CA LEU A 156 -16.93 2.85 -17.43
C LEU A 156 -15.76 1.88 -17.57
N LEU A 157 -15.16 1.79 -18.77
CA LEU A 157 -14.00 0.94 -19.01
C LEU A 157 -12.78 1.38 -18.17
N SER A 158 -12.53 2.69 -18.09
CA SER A 158 -11.46 3.26 -17.27
C SER A 158 -11.71 2.97 -15.78
N TRP A 159 -12.96 3.08 -15.32
CA TRP A 159 -13.33 2.75 -13.95
C TRP A 159 -13.05 1.27 -13.65
N ILE A 160 -13.50 0.34 -14.51
CA ILE A 160 -13.26 -1.11 -14.32
C ILE A 160 -11.75 -1.40 -14.23
N ARG A 161 -10.94 -0.81 -15.12
CA ARG A 161 -9.49 -1.00 -15.12
C ARG A 161 -8.82 -0.37 -13.90
N THR A 162 -9.28 0.80 -13.46
CA THR A 162 -8.79 1.47 -12.25
C THR A 162 -9.11 0.63 -11.00
N ILE A 163 -10.32 0.08 -10.88
CA ILE A 163 -10.69 -0.82 -9.79
C ILE A 163 -9.86 -2.11 -9.83
N ARG A 164 -9.57 -2.65 -11.02
CA ARG A 164 -8.66 -3.80 -11.16
C ARG A 164 -7.25 -3.46 -10.68
N ASN A 165 -6.73 -2.27 -11.02
CA ASN A 165 -5.43 -1.79 -10.54
C ASN A 165 -5.42 -1.67 -9.01
N ILE A 166 -6.45 -1.06 -8.42
CA ILE A 166 -6.61 -0.98 -6.96
C ILE A 166 -6.65 -2.39 -6.35
N SER A 167 -7.48 -3.28 -6.89
CA SER A 167 -7.58 -4.67 -6.40
C SER A 167 -6.24 -5.40 -6.45
N ASN A 168 -5.51 -5.31 -7.57
CA ASN A 168 -4.18 -5.91 -7.71
C ASN A 168 -3.19 -5.35 -6.67
N SER A 169 -3.25 -4.06 -6.36
CA SER A 169 -2.41 -3.43 -5.34
C SER A 169 -2.76 -3.82 -3.90
N LEU A 170 -3.82 -4.60 -3.70
CA LEU A 170 -4.29 -5.04 -2.39
C LEU A 170 -4.24 -6.56 -2.22
N GLN A 171 -3.70 -7.29 -3.21
CA GLN A 171 -3.61 -8.76 -3.17
C GLN A 171 -2.56 -9.26 -2.17
N VAL A 172 -1.56 -8.44 -1.86
CA VAL A 172 -0.51 -8.76 -0.91
C VAL A 172 -0.77 -8.03 0.40
N ASN A 173 -0.62 -8.72 1.52
CA ASN A 173 -0.71 -8.11 2.83
C ASN A 173 0.37 -7.02 3.00
N SER A 174 0.03 -5.93 3.68
CA SER A 174 0.99 -4.88 4.00
C SER A 174 1.75 -5.21 5.28
N SER A 175 3.03 -5.53 5.14
CA SER A 175 3.96 -5.67 6.26
C SER A 175 5.31 -5.07 5.90
N ARG A 176 6.06 -4.66 6.92
CA ARG A 176 7.47 -4.27 6.79
C ARG A 176 8.30 -5.04 7.80
N TRP A 177 9.59 -5.16 7.54
CA TRP A 177 10.51 -5.89 8.42
C TRP A 177 11.35 -4.91 9.21
N LEU A 178 11.34 -5.01 10.54
CA LEU A 178 12.05 -4.13 11.43
C LEU A 178 13.33 -4.79 11.95
N LEU A 179 14.41 -4.02 12.06
CA LEU A 179 15.64 -4.39 12.72
C LEU A 179 15.94 -3.38 13.83
N PRO A 180 16.01 -3.79 15.11
CA PRO A 180 16.43 -2.93 16.20
C PRO A 180 17.89 -2.48 16.02
N ILE A 181 18.17 -1.21 16.25
CA ILE A 181 19.53 -0.65 16.13
C ILE A 181 19.82 0.39 17.21
N SER A 182 21.09 0.47 17.65
CA SER A 182 21.60 1.70 18.30
C SER A 182 21.98 2.71 17.23
N SER A 183 21.85 4.00 17.55
CA SER A 183 22.31 5.06 16.64
C SER A 183 23.83 5.15 16.53
N SER A 184 24.59 4.53 17.42
CA SER A 184 26.04 4.35 17.25
C SER A 184 26.37 3.41 16.10
N ASP A 185 25.49 2.46 15.81
CA ASP A 185 25.73 1.38 14.86
C ASP A 185 25.40 1.82 13.43
N PHE A 186 24.82 3.02 13.28
CA PHE A 186 24.47 3.58 12.00
C PHE A 186 25.72 4.14 11.29
N ASN A 187 26.23 3.40 10.31
CA ASN A 187 27.28 3.83 9.39
C ASN A 187 26.92 3.43 7.95
N GLN A 188 27.45 4.11 6.94
CA GLN A 188 27.21 3.77 5.52
C GLN A 188 27.72 2.36 5.16
N ASP A 189 28.71 1.84 5.87
CA ASP A 189 29.29 0.52 5.60
C ASP A 189 28.35 -0.65 5.96
N ILE A 190 27.25 -0.39 6.67
CA ILE A 190 26.28 -1.43 7.02
C ILE A 190 25.35 -1.78 5.86
N PHE A 191 25.29 -0.98 4.80
CA PHE A 191 24.38 -1.19 3.68
C PHE A 191 25.01 -2.12 2.65
N ASN A 192 24.22 -3.04 2.09
CA ASN A 192 24.67 -3.83 0.94
C ASN A 192 24.79 -2.99 -0.33
N GLU A 193 25.42 -3.53 -1.36
CA GLU A 193 25.66 -2.79 -2.60
C GLU A 193 24.36 -2.42 -3.35
N GLY A 194 24.40 -1.26 -4.01
CA GLY A 194 23.33 -0.76 -4.87
C GLY A 194 22.15 -0.09 -4.16
N TRP A 195 22.29 0.28 -2.88
CA TRP A 195 21.35 1.17 -2.20
C TRP A 195 21.72 2.64 -2.44
N ASP A 196 20.74 3.46 -2.82
CA ASP A 196 20.88 4.91 -2.90
C ASP A 196 20.65 5.50 -1.50
N ILE A 197 21.74 5.80 -0.80
CA ILE A 197 21.70 6.30 0.59
C ILE A 197 21.40 7.81 0.59
N SER A 198 20.30 8.19 1.24
CA SER A 198 19.86 9.59 1.35
C SER A 198 20.45 10.32 2.57
N THR A 199 20.90 9.59 3.60
CA THR A 199 21.38 10.19 4.85
C THR A 199 22.54 9.45 5.51
N ASN A 200 23.41 10.21 6.18
CA ASN A 200 24.58 9.68 6.89
C ASN A 200 24.35 9.55 8.41
N LYS A 201 23.13 9.82 8.87
CA LYS A 201 22.75 9.72 10.28
C LYS A 201 21.36 9.08 10.38
N PHE A 202 21.12 8.37 11.47
CA PHE A 202 19.78 7.87 11.76
C PHE A 202 18.77 9.02 11.82
N ARG A 203 17.67 8.87 11.10
CA ARG A 203 16.49 9.74 11.18
C ARG A 203 15.23 8.92 10.97
N ASN A 204 14.10 9.43 11.44
CA ASN A 204 12.81 8.87 11.04
C ASN A 204 12.52 9.23 9.57
N GLY A 205 11.92 8.29 8.82
CA GLY A 205 11.63 8.44 7.39
C GLY A 205 12.66 7.76 6.50
N ILE A 206 12.69 8.10 5.21
CA ILE A 206 13.56 7.43 4.22
C ILE A 206 15.04 7.61 4.58
N ILE A 207 15.76 6.49 4.60
CA ILE A 207 17.21 6.41 4.80
C ILE A 207 17.89 6.02 3.50
N ALA A 208 17.39 4.97 2.84
CA ALA A 208 17.92 4.55 1.55
C ALA A 208 16.79 3.98 0.68
N THR A 209 16.98 4.06 -0.63
CA THR A 209 16.05 3.49 -1.61
C THR A 209 16.82 2.63 -2.61
N LYS A 210 16.15 1.64 -3.18
CA LYS A 210 16.68 0.90 -4.32
C LYS A 210 15.57 0.75 -5.34
N SER A 211 15.83 1.27 -6.53
CA SER A 211 15.01 1.06 -7.72
C SER A 211 15.85 0.36 -8.78
N GLY A 212 15.26 -0.59 -9.49
CA GLY A 212 15.93 -1.38 -10.52
C GLY A 212 14.91 -2.18 -11.32
N ASP A 213 15.32 -3.31 -11.87
CA ASP A 213 14.47 -4.20 -12.66
C ASP A 213 13.52 -5.04 -11.78
N PHE A 214 12.80 -4.39 -10.86
CA PHE A 214 11.78 -4.97 -9.99
C PHE A 214 10.36 -4.73 -10.52
N GLY A 215 10.24 -4.25 -11.77
CA GLY A 215 8.97 -3.91 -12.39
C GLY A 215 8.25 -2.78 -11.65
N PRO A 216 7.02 -2.99 -11.14
CA PRO A 216 6.27 -1.95 -10.43
C PRO A 216 6.74 -1.69 -9.00
N TYR A 217 7.77 -2.41 -8.53
CA TYR A 217 8.25 -2.32 -7.16
C TYR A 217 9.50 -1.45 -7.02
N SER A 218 9.63 -0.85 -5.85
CA SER A 218 10.87 -0.29 -5.32
C SER A 218 11.11 -0.87 -3.92
N ALA A 219 12.34 -0.77 -3.43
CA ALA A 219 12.68 -1.14 -2.06
C ALA A 219 13.08 0.10 -1.26
N GLU A 220 12.65 0.16 -0.01
CA GLU A 220 12.93 1.28 0.89
C GLU A 220 13.48 0.77 2.22
N LEU A 221 14.48 1.48 2.74
CA LEU A 221 14.93 1.43 4.12
C LEU A 221 14.54 2.72 4.80
N THR A 222 13.77 2.60 5.89
CA THR A 222 13.26 3.76 6.62
C THR A 222 13.59 3.66 8.09
N GLY A 223 13.99 4.76 8.71
CA GLY A 223 14.17 4.80 10.15
C GLY A 223 12.82 4.96 10.84
N VAL A 224 12.61 4.20 11.89
CA VAL A 224 11.40 4.20 12.70
C VAL A 224 11.80 4.29 14.15
N SER A 225 11.23 5.23 14.88
CA SER A 225 11.37 5.31 16.34
C SER A 225 10.03 5.00 16.97
N TYR A 226 10.03 4.14 17.99
CA TYR A 226 8.85 3.89 18.82
C TYR A 226 9.27 3.87 20.28
N ARG A 227 8.68 4.78 21.08
CA ARG A 227 9.13 5.07 22.44
C ARG A 227 10.62 5.41 22.47
N ASN A 228 11.41 4.63 23.21
CA ASN A 228 12.85 4.80 23.37
C ASN A 228 13.67 3.89 22.44
N PHE A 229 13.00 3.12 21.57
CA PHE A 229 13.64 2.17 20.66
C PHE A 229 13.67 2.71 19.24
N ARG A 230 14.74 2.34 18.53
CA ARG A 230 15.00 2.75 17.15
C ARG A 230 15.14 1.51 16.29
N PHE A 231 14.57 1.58 15.10
CA PHE A 231 14.52 0.49 14.15
C PHE A 231 14.85 0.99 12.75
N ILE A 232 15.46 0.13 11.94
CA ILE A 232 15.44 0.28 10.48
C ILE A 232 14.35 -0.66 9.96
N ALA A 233 13.46 -0.11 9.13
CA ALA A 233 12.39 -0.84 8.49
C ALA A 233 12.69 -1.06 7.02
N PHE A 234 12.68 -2.31 6.58
CA PHE A 234 12.73 -2.72 5.19
C PHE A 234 11.31 -2.91 4.63
N SER A 235 11.07 -2.40 3.43
CA SER A 235 9.76 -2.47 2.77
C SER A 235 9.92 -2.60 1.26
N MET A 236 9.10 -3.48 0.65
CA MET A 236 8.87 -3.47 -0.80
C MET A 236 7.64 -2.63 -1.10
N VAL A 237 7.77 -1.66 -1.97
CA VAL A 237 6.73 -0.66 -2.24
C VAL A 237 6.22 -0.80 -3.66
N PHE A 238 4.93 -1.10 -3.80
CA PHE A 238 4.24 -1.20 -5.07
C PHE A 238 3.80 0.18 -5.57
N HIS A 239 4.25 0.54 -6.77
CA HIS A 239 3.99 1.84 -7.43
C HIS A 239 4.21 3.05 -6.50
N ASN A 240 5.21 3.00 -5.62
CA ASN A 240 5.52 4.04 -4.63
C ASN A 240 4.37 4.43 -3.69
N ARG A 241 3.37 3.55 -3.49
CA ARG A 241 2.17 3.87 -2.69
C ARG A 241 1.83 2.88 -1.60
N ILE A 242 1.92 1.58 -1.90
CA ILE A 242 1.50 0.53 -0.97
C ILE A 242 2.69 -0.35 -0.65
N ILE A 243 2.99 -0.49 0.63
CA ILE A 243 3.94 -1.46 1.15
C ILE A 243 3.32 -2.85 1.05
N HIS A 244 4.03 -3.76 0.41
CA HIS A 244 3.72 -5.18 0.35
C HIS A 244 4.74 -5.96 1.18
N ASP A 245 4.27 -7.01 1.85
CA ASP A 245 5.15 -7.98 2.50
C ASP A 245 5.91 -8.78 1.42
N PRO A 246 7.24 -8.68 1.34
CA PRO A 246 8.03 -9.45 0.38
C PRO A 246 7.99 -10.96 0.64
N PHE A 247 7.69 -11.38 1.87
CA PHE A 247 7.65 -12.79 2.26
C PHE A 247 6.20 -13.21 2.47
N ASN A 248 5.43 -13.18 1.39
CA ASN A 248 4.03 -13.61 1.35
C ASN A 248 3.77 -14.45 0.10
N THR A 249 2.90 -15.45 0.19
CA THR A 249 2.57 -16.35 -0.93
C THR A 249 1.99 -15.64 -2.15
N ASN A 250 1.35 -14.49 -1.96
CA ASN A 250 0.77 -13.68 -3.04
C ASN A 250 1.76 -12.66 -3.60
N PHE A 251 2.96 -12.51 -3.01
CA PHE A 251 3.97 -11.60 -3.51
C PHE A 251 4.53 -12.08 -4.84
N VAL A 252 4.86 -11.15 -5.73
CA VAL A 252 5.38 -11.51 -7.05
C VAL A 252 6.81 -12.05 -6.93
N SER A 253 7.06 -13.23 -7.46
CA SER A 253 8.40 -13.80 -7.59
C SER A 253 8.90 -13.55 -9.01
N THR A 254 10.03 -12.84 -9.11
CA THR A 254 10.78 -12.65 -10.35
C THR A 254 12.25 -12.88 -10.01
N PRO A 255 13.08 -13.40 -10.95
CA PRO A 255 14.48 -13.70 -10.65
C PRO A 255 15.25 -12.54 -10.01
N ASN A 256 15.00 -11.30 -10.45
CA ASN A 256 15.65 -10.11 -9.93
C ASN A 256 15.21 -9.77 -8.49
N ILE A 257 13.92 -9.94 -8.19
CA ILE A 257 13.38 -9.72 -6.84
C ILE A 257 13.85 -10.83 -5.90
N ASP A 258 13.84 -12.07 -6.37
CA ASP A 258 14.24 -13.23 -5.56
C ASP A 258 15.74 -13.19 -5.23
N ASP A 259 16.58 -12.82 -6.22
CA ASP A 259 18.01 -12.57 -6.01
C ASP A 259 18.25 -11.41 -5.03
N PHE A 260 17.49 -10.31 -5.18
CA PHE A 260 17.59 -9.17 -4.25
C PHE A 260 17.18 -9.53 -2.81
N LEU A 261 16.09 -10.30 -2.64
CA LEU A 261 15.62 -10.75 -1.33
C LEU A 261 16.42 -11.92 -0.76
N SER A 262 17.33 -12.52 -1.54
CA SER A 262 18.19 -13.62 -1.10
C SER A 262 19.19 -13.21 -0.02
N SER A 263 19.42 -11.92 0.19
CA SER A 263 20.28 -11.37 1.24
C SER A 263 19.59 -10.22 1.98
N PRO A 264 19.86 -10.03 3.27
CA PRO A 264 19.31 -8.91 4.01
C PRO A 264 19.86 -7.58 3.46
N PRO A 265 19.11 -6.48 3.60
CA PRO A 265 19.53 -5.19 3.06
C PRO A 265 20.74 -4.59 3.81
N LEU A 266 20.98 -5.07 5.05
CA LEU A 266 22.05 -4.60 5.92
C LEU A 266 22.96 -5.74 6.37
N ASN A 267 24.25 -5.45 6.50
CA ASN A 267 25.32 -6.35 6.98
C ASN A 267 25.54 -6.26 8.49
N ILE A 268 24.45 -6.21 9.25
CA ILE A 268 24.47 -6.22 10.72
C ILE A 268 23.37 -7.15 11.24
N SER A 269 23.61 -7.76 12.39
CA SER A 269 22.61 -8.63 13.04
C SER A 269 21.50 -7.85 13.76
N GLY A 270 21.71 -6.55 14.01
CA GLY A 270 20.84 -5.72 14.84
C GLY A 270 21.00 -5.99 16.33
N GLU A 271 20.30 -5.20 17.14
CA GLU A 271 20.22 -5.39 18.59
C GLU A 271 19.18 -6.46 18.95
N TYR A 272 19.21 -6.88 20.22
CA TYR A 272 18.17 -7.72 20.79
C TYR A 272 16.83 -6.96 20.86
N TRP A 273 15.76 -7.65 20.50
CA TRP A 273 14.41 -7.13 20.60
C TRP A 273 14.04 -6.84 22.07
N PRO A 274 13.46 -5.67 22.36
CA PRO A 274 13.03 -5.34 23.70
C PRO A 274 11.90 -6.25 24.19
N ASN A 275 11.99 -6.71 25.44
CA ASN A 275 10.99 -7.58 26.07
C ASN A 275 9.56 -7.03 26.05
N ILE A 276 9.37 -5.72 25.88
CA ILE A 276 8.03 -5.12 25.79
C ILE A 276 7.27 -5.52 24.50
N PHE A 277 7.97 -6.02 23.49
CA PHE A 277 7.39 -6.51 22.24
C PHE A 277 7.28 -8.04 22.20
N ILE A 278 7.88 -8.72 23.18
CA ILE A 278 7.91 -10.18 23.29
C ILE A 278 6.81 -10.58 24.29
N GLY A 279 6.01 -11.58 23.94
CA GLY A 279 4.94 -12.04 24.83
C GLY A 279 4.38 -13.40 24.40
N GLU A 280 3.66 -14.05 25.32
CA GLU A 280 2.95 -15.30 25.04
C GLU A 280 1.90 -15.05 23.95
N ILE A 281 2.17 -15.54 22.75
CA ILE A 281 1.24 -15.59 21.63
C ILE A 281 0.98 -17.07 21.37
N GLU A 282 -0.29 -17.46 21.27
CA GLU A 282 -0.64 -18.84 20.94
C GLU A 282 -0.59 -19.02 19.42
N GLU A 283 0.19 -20.00 18.94
CA GLU A 283 0.19 -20.46 17.55
C GLU A 283 -1.19 -21.03 17.14
N GLU A 284 -1.52 -20.95 15.83
CA GLU A 284 -2.76 -21.49 15.24
C GLU A 284 -2.81 -23.03 15.21
#